data_AF-A0A7X9FAD7-F1
#
_entry.id   AF-A0A7X9FAD7-F1
#
_cell.length_a   1.000
_cell.length_b   1.000
_cell.length_c   1.000
_cell.angle_alpha   90.00
_cell.angle_beta   90.00
_cell.angle_gamma   90.00
#
_symmetry.space_group_name_H-M   'P 1'
#
loop_
_entity.id
_entity.type
_entity.pdbx_description
1 polymer ?
#
loop_
_entity_poly.entity_id
_entity_poly.type
_entity_poly.pdbx_seq_one_letter_code
_entity_poly.pdbx_strand_id
1 'polypeptide(L)'
;DSWWMDAVEPENDALKGEETFMGAGEFYRLTYPLMVSQAVYEGQRETTSGKRVCILTRSAFSGQQRYGIINWSGDVGGTWDAFRNQIVAGLNFTISGLPYWTTDIGGFFRPGRSQYTDEKYHELLTRWYQWGAFNPIFRMHGYQTETEPWKYGQTVEDNMRRMLNLRYRLLPYIYSEAWQVTKNGSTMMRSLVMDFNGDTEALKQPYEFMFGKAFLVAPVVEAGAQHREVYLPGSTDWYDFWTGERIKGGQTIKADAPLERIPLFIKAGSIIPIGPNVQYSGEKHSGALEIRVYEGANGSFTLYEDENDSYNYEKGLYSVIELSWNDAKKTLTIGTRKGSFPGMMPERRFNIVNASANKIRGTDPEISQAKVVSYKGKKLVIKLV
;
A
#
# COMPACT_ATOMS: atom_id res chain seq x y z
N ASP A 1 15.10 11.87 10.61
CA ASP A 1 14.72 10.80 9.67
C ASP A 1 13.65 11.22 8.67
N SER A 2 12.69 12.03 9.10
CA SER A 2 11.67 12.64 8.24
C SER A 2 11.35 14.05 8.72
N TRP A 3 10.67 14.82 7.87
CA TRP A 3 10.07 16.11 8.21
C TRP A 3 8.56 16.00 8.18
N TRP A 4 7.87 16.61 9.13
CA TRP A 4 6.42 16.77 9.10
C TRP A 4 6.10 18.26 8.98
N MET A 5 5.69 18.67 7.79
CA MET A 5 5.39 20.06 7.44
C MET A 5 3.89 20.27 7.48
N ASP A 6 3.44 20.75 8.63
CA ASP A 6 2.04 21.10 8.88
C ASP A 6 1.74 22.53 8.42
N ALA A 7 0.45 22.85 8.24
CA ALA A 7 -0.02 24.20 7.92
C ALA A 7 0.58 24.85 6.66
N VAL A 8 0.93 24.03 5.66
CA VAL A 8 1.54 24.47 4.39
C VAL A 8 0.53 24.80 3.28
N GLU A 9 -0.73 25.05 3.61
CA GLU A 9 -1.71 25.57 2.66
C GLU A 9 -1.35 26.95 2.06
N PRO A 10 -0.80 27.95 2.79
CA PRO A 10 -0.56 28.07 4.23
C PRO A 10 -1.81 28.43 5.04
N GLU A 11 -1.91 27.90 6.26
CA GLU A 11 -3.06 28.11 7.15
C GLU A 11 -3.29 29.61 7.46
N ASN A 12 -4.54 29.99 7.72
CA ASN A 12 -4.98 31.36 7.99
C ASN A 12 -4.82 32.34 6.82
N ASP A 13 -4.64 31.81 5.60
CA ASP A 13 -4.44 32.59 4.36
C ASP A 13 -3.30 33.60 4.50
N ALA A 14 -2.17 33.15 5.06
CA ALA A 14 -1.01 33.98 5.38
C ALA A 14 -0.38 34.72 4.18
N LEU A 15 -0.82 34.45 2.94
CA LEU A 15 -0.35 35.10 1.71
C LEU A 15 -1.32 36.19 1.21
N LYS A 16 -2.44 36.40 1.89
CA LYS A 16 -3.44 37.39 1.50
C LYS A 16 -2.91 38.81 1.68
N GLY A 17 -2.83 39.55 0.58
CA GLY A 17 -2.32 40.93 0.58
C GLY A 17 -0.79 41.04 0.67
N GLU A 18 -0.09 39.90 0.71
CA GLU A 18 1.38 39.85 0.75
C GLU A 18 1.97 39.83 -0.66
N GLU A 19 3.15 40.45 -0.83
CA GLU A 19 3.96 40.34 -2.04
C GLU A 19 5.05 39.28 -1.81
N THR A 20 5.05 38.22 -2.60
CA THR A 20 6.09 37.18 -2.54
C THR A 20 7.19 37.48 -3.54
N PHE A 21 8.31 36.75 -3.46
CA PHE A 21 9.38 36.84 -4.46
C PHE A 21 8.87 36.62 -5.91
N MET A 22 7.84 35.81 -6.09
CA MET A 22 7.27 35.49 -7.40
C MET A 22 6.20 36.49 -7.86
N GLY A 23 5.71 37.36 -6.96
CA GLY A 23 4.60 38.27 -7.19
C GLY A 23 3.52 38.17 -6.10
N ALA A 24 2.34 38.71 -6.38
CA ALA A 24 1.21 38.74 -5.44
C ALA A 24 0.90 37.35 -4.84
N GLY A 25 0.93 37.26 -3.51
CA GLY A 25 0.76 36.00 -2.77
C GLY A 25 -0.58 35.34 -3.04
N GLU A 26 -1.63 36.12 -3.27
CA GLU A 26 -2.96 35.60 -3.61
C GLU A 26 -2.97 34.79 -4.91
N PHE A 27 -2.17 35.19 -5.91
CA PHE A 27 -2.05 34.49 -7.19
C PHE A 27 -1.25 33.20 -7.04
N TYR A 28 -0.17 33.23 -6.25
CA TYR A 28 0.73 32.09 -6.08
C TYR A 28 0.36 31.13 -4.95
N ARG A 29 -0.71 31.40 -4.19
CA ARG A 29 -1.06 30.67 -2.95
C ARG A 29 -1.04 29.15 -3.08
N LEU A 30 -1.61 28.60 -4.16
CA LEU A 30 -1.72 27.14 -4.35
C LEU A 30 -0.36 26.47 -4.58
N THR A 31 0.67 27.23 -4.94
CA THR A 31 2.03 26.72 -5.15
C THR A 31 2.87 26.69 -3.88
N TYR A 32 2.41 27.30 -2.79
CA TYR A 32 3.14 27.35 -1.52
C TYR A 32 3.66 25.99 -1.03
N PRO A 33 2.86 24.91 -0.95
CA PRO A 33 3.35 23.60 -0.49
C PRO A 33 4.48 23.03 -1.37
N LEU A 34 4.45 23.32 -2.68
CA LEU A 34 5.51 22.91 -3.60
C LEU A 34 6.83 23.60 -3.25
N MET A 35 6.80 24.90 -3.02
CA MET A 35 8.00 25.70 -2.74
C MET A 35 8.61 25.34 -1.38
N VAL A 36 7.77 25.12 -0.35
CA VAL A 36 8.25 24.67 0.97
C VAL A 36 8.89 23.28 0.87
N SER A 37 8.25 22.35 0.15
CA SER A 37 8.79 21.00 -0.06
C SER A 37 10.12 21.02 -0.81
N GLN A 38 10.23 21.88 -1.83
CA GLN A 38 11.46 22.08 -2.58
C GLN A 38 12.60 22.51 -1.65
N ALA A 39 12.38 23.54 -0.83
CA ALA A 39 13.41 24.08 0.06
C ALA A 39 13.96 23.01 1.02
N VAL A 40 13.08 22.22 1.64
CA VAL A 40 13.49 21.15 2.57
C VAL A 40 14.20 20.01 1.84
N TYR A 41 13.69 19.58 0.69
CA TYR A 41 14.30 18.50 -0.09
C TYR A 41 15.69 18.88 -0.60
N GLU A 42 15.83 20.04 -1.24
CA GLU A 42 17.09 20.51 -1.82
C GLU A 42 18.12 20.74 -0.71
N GLY A 43 17.75 21.42 0.37
CA GLY A 43 18.65 21.63 1.51
C GLY A 43 19.15 20.32 2.14
N GLN A 44 18.27 19.32 2.32
CA GLN A 44 18.70 18.02 2.84
C GLN A 44 19.60 17.28 1.84
N ARG A 45 19.29 17.31 0.55
CA ARG A 45 20.09 16.67 -0.51
C ARG A 45 21.48 17.30 -0.66
N GLU A 46 21.59 18.61 -0.48
CA GLU A 46 22.87 19.32 -0.45
C GLU A 46 23.69 18.95 0.79
N THR A 47 23.03 18.75 1.94
CA THR A 47 23.69 18.33 3.18
C THR A 47 24.22 16.90 3.09
N THR A 48 23.46 15.97 2.49
CA THR A 48 23.88 14.58 2.35
C THR A 48 23.15 13.85 1.23
N SER A 49 23.87 12.97 0.52
CA SER A 49 23.29 11.97 -0.39
C SER A 49 23.12 10.59 0.26
N GLY A 50 23.56 10.44 1.52
CA GLY A 50 23.58 9.17 2.25
C GLY A 50 22.24 8.78 2.88
N LYS A 51 21.20 9.61 2.77
CA LYS A 51 19.88 9.38 3.38
C LYS A 51 18.76 9.84 2.47
N ARG A 52 17.66 9.10 2.38
CA ARG A 52 16.49 9.53 1.61
C ARG A 52 15.78 10.69 2.30
N VAL A 53 15.18 11.56 1.49
CA VAL A 53 14.28 12.59 1.99
C VAL A 53 12.90 11.95 2.13
N CYS A 54 12.28 12.17 3.30
CA CYS A 54 10.92 11.74 3.58
C CYS A 54 10.19 12.90 4.25
N ILE A 55 9.22 13.46 3.55
CA ILE A 55 8.48 14.65 4.00
C ILE A 55 7.00 14.31 4.05
N LEU A 56 6.39 14.37 5.23
CA LEU A 56 4.94 14.36 5.38
C LEU A 56 4.43 15.80 5.28
N THR A 57 3.51 16.12 4.36
CA THR A 57 3.04 17.50 4.13
C THR A 57 1.53 17.64 3.88
N ARG A 58 0.89 18.65 4.47
CA ARG A 58 -0.59 18.73 4.57
C ARG A 58 -1.27 19.22 3.31
N SER A 59 -0.55 19.95 2.48
CA SER A 59 -1.07 20.51 1.23
C SER A 59 -0.25 20.04 0.03
N ALA A 60 -0.86 20.13 -1.15
CA ALA A 60 -0.37 19.51 -2.36
C ALA A 60 -0.42 20.44 -3.57
N PHE A 61 0.55 20.32 -4.47
CA PHE A 61 0.48 20.87 -5.82
C PHE A 61 1.14 19.93 -6.84
N SER A 62 0.83 20.11 -8.12
CA SER A 62 1.38 19.28 -9.18
C SER A 62 2.91 19.31 -9.22
N GLY A 63 3.51 18.12 -9.35
CA GLY A 63 4.96 17.95 -9.43
C GLY A 63 5.67 17.84 -8.08
N GLN A 64 4.97 18.00 -6.95
CA GLN A 64 5.57 17.95 -5.61
C GLN A 64 6.16 16.57 -5.26
N GLN A 65 5.68 15.49 -5.89
CA GLN A 65 6.21 14.12 -5.71
C GLN A 65 7.71 13.98 -5.98
N ARG A 66 8.31 14.88 -6.77
CA ARG A 66 9.76 14.90 -7.02
C ARG A 66 10.60 15.24 -5.79
N TYR A 67 9.97 15.73 -4.71
CA TYR A 67 10.62 16.18 -3.49
C TYR A 67 10.47 15.20 -2.30
N GLY A 68 10.25 13.91 -2.57
CA GLY A 68 10.20 12.88 -1.51
C GLY A 68 9.02 13.05 -0.54
N ILE A 69 7.89 13.53 -1.06
CA ILE A 69 6.71 13.84 -0.24
C ILE A 69 5.79 12.64 -0.03
N ILE A 70 5.06 12.73 1.07
CA ILE A 70 3.89 11.97 1.46
C ILE A 70 2.84 13.02 1.80
N ASN A 71 1.69 12.99 1.14
CA ASN A 71 0.59 13.87 1.52
C ASN A 71 -0.37 13.18 2.48
N TRP A 72 -0.97 13.92 3.40
CA TRP A 72 -2.14 13.46 4.15
C TRP A 72 -3.30 14.43 4.02
N SER A 73 -4.51 13.95 4.22
CA SER A 73 -5.75 14.70 4.03
C SER A 73 -6.08 15.74 5.11
N GLY A 74 -5.18 15.99 6.06
CA GLY A 74 -5.39 16.95 7.13
C GLY A 74 -6.32 16.47 8.24
N ASP A 75 -6.96 17.45 8.88
CA ASP A 75 -7.63 17.29 10.17
C ASP A 75 -9.07 16.77 10.00
N VAL A 76 -9.18 15.51 9.61
CA VAL A 76 -10.48 14.88 9.30
C VAL A 76 -11.20 14.37 10.55
N GLY A 77 -12.54 14.33 10.49
CA GLY A 77 -13.36 13.79 11.59
C GLY A 77 -13.30 12.27 11.72
N GLY A 78 -13.41 11.75 12.94
CA GLY A 78 -13.58 10.33 13.24
C GLY A 78 -15.02 9.85 13.03
N THR A 79 -15.56 9.98 11.81
CA THR A 79 -16.93 9.56 11.45
C THR A 79 -16.94 8.65 10.23
N TRP A 80 -18.03 7.89 10.04
CA TRP A 80 -18.22 7.05 8.85
C TRP A 80 -18.31 7.86 7.55
N ASP A 81 -18.90 9.06 7.59
CA ASP A 81 -18.91 9.97 6.44
C ASP A 81 -17.50 10.41 6.05
N ALA A 82 -16.71 10.82 7.04
CA ALA A 82 -15.32 11.19 6.82
C ALA A 82 -14.52 10.02 6.24
N PHE A 83 -14.69 8.81 6.79
CA PHE A 83 -14.04 7.59 6.29
C PHE A 83 -14.38 7.31 4.82
N ARG A 84 -15.67 7.36 4.43
CA ARG A 84 -16.09 7.23 3.02
C ARG A 84 -15.42 8.28 2.13
N ASN A 85 -15.40 9.53 2.58
CA ASN A 85 -14.78 10.63 1.84
C ASN A 85 -13.27 10.42 1.70
N GLN A 86 -12.59 9.85 2.69
CA GLN A 86 -11.15 9.60 2.63
C GLN A 86 -10.77 8.56 1.57
N ILE A 87 -11.58 7.52 1.38
CA ILE A 87 -11.33 6.53 0.32
C ILE A 87 -11.38 7.22 -1.04
N VAL A 88 -12.42 8.00 -1.30
CA VAL A 88 -12.59 8.74 -2.56
C VAL A 88 -11.50 9.81 -2.74
N ALA A 89 -11.15 10.53 -1.67
CA ALA A 89 -10.09 11.54 -1.69
C ALA A 89 -8.74 10.91 -2.05
N GLY A 90 -8.37 9.80 -1.42
CA GLY A 90 -7.14 9.08 -1.72
C GLY A 90 -7.07 8.62 -3.18
N LEU A 91 -8.16 8.07 -3.72
CA LEU A 91 -8.22 7.64 -5.13
C LEU A 91 -8.09 8.80 -6.11
N ASN A 92 -8.75 9.93 -5.85
CA ASN A 92 -8.63 11.13 -6.70
C ASN A 92 -7.23 11.75 -6.60
N PHE A 93 -6.63 11.71 -5.41
CA PHE A 93 -5.29 12.23 -5.19
C PHE A 93 -4.23 11.41 -5.96
N THR A 94 -4.28 10.09 -5.84
CA THR A 94 -3.28 9.23 -6.46
C THR A 94 -3.42 9.14 -7.98
N ILE A 95 -4.64 9.25 -8.52
CA ILE A 95 -4.84 9.35 -9.97
C ILE A 95 -4.40 10.71 -10.54
N SER A 96 -4.30 11.77 -9.73
CA SER A 96 -3.71 13.05 -10.16
C SER A 96 -2.17 13.04 -10.29
N GLY A 97 -1.53 11.87 -10.12
CA GLY A 97 -0.10 11.70 -10.33
C GLY A 97 0.78 11.85 -9.08
N LEU A 98 0.17 11.91 -7.89
CA LEU A 98 0.86 11.99 -6.59
C LEU A 98 0.74 10.62 -5.87
N PRO A 99 1.79 9.78 -5.89
CA PRO A 99 1.65 8.35 -5.61
C PRO A 99 1.65 7.99 -4.11
N TYR A 100 2.14 8.88 -3.24
CA TYR A 100 2.25 8.65 -1.81
C TYR A 100 1.26 9.52 -1.04
N TRP A 101 0.24 8.87 -0.50
CA TRP A 101 -0.85 9.50 0.23
C TRP A 101 -1.21 8.70 1.49
N THR A 102 -1.77 9.38 2.49
CA THR A 102 -2.31 8.78 3.71
C THR A 102 -3.40 9.64 4.34
N THR A 103 -3.94 9.18 5.46
CA THR A 103 -4.93 9.87 6.28
C THR A 103 -4.64 9.58 7.75
N ASP A 104 -5.28 10.32 8.64
CA ASP A 104 -5.34 9.98 10.06
C ASP A 104 -6.32 8.82 10.25
N ILE A 105 -5.82 7.60 10.45
CA ILE A 105 -6.66 6.42 10.70
C ILE A 105 -7.49 6.64 11.97
N GLY A 106 -8.81 6.56 11.83
CA GLY A 106 -9.76 6.84 12.91
C GLY A 106 -10.11 8.33 13.07
N GLY A 107 -9.56 9.20 12.22
CA GLY A 107 -9.76 10.65 12.21
C GLY A 107 -8.83 11.42 13.14
N PHE A 108 -8.51 12.66 12.77
CA PHE A 108 -7.80 13.61 13.61
C PHE A 108 -8.65 14.03 14.81
N PHE A 109 -9.89 14.44 14.54
CA PHE A 109 -10.88 14.80 15.56
C PHE A 109 -11.64 13.55 16.01
N ARG A 110 -11.30 13.06 17.20
CA ARG A 110 -11.78 11.79 17.78
C ARG A 110 -12.73 12.06 18.96
N PRO A 111 -13.45 11.05 19.47
CA PRO A 111 -14.36 11.20 20.63
C PRO A 111 -13.70 11.55 21.99
N GLY A 112 -12.48 12.11 21.99
CA GLY A 112 -11.72 12.41 23.20
C GLY A 112 -11.47 11.15 24.02
N ARG A 113 -11.57 11.25 25.35
CA ARG A 113 -11.33 10.11 26.26
C ARG A 113 -12.32 8.96 26.08
N SER A 114 -13.53 9.21 25.57
CA SER A 114 -14.54 8.16 25.39
C SER A 114 -14.15 7.13 24.32
N GLN A 115 -13.20 7.47 23.44
CA GLN A 115 -12.75 6.60 22.35
C GLN A 115 -12.23 5.23 22.79
N TYR A 116 -11.79 5.08 24.05
CA TYR A 116 -11.20 3.84 24.56
C TYR A 116 -12.27 2.85 25.07
N THR A 117 -13.51 3.29 25.16
CA THR A 117 -14.65 2.48 25.63
C THR A 117 -15.85 2.53 24.69
N ASP A 118 -15.86 3.43 23.70
CA ASP A 118 -16.94 3.56 22.73
C ASP A 118 -16.82 2.48 21.64
N GLU A 119 -17.63 1.44 21.76
CA GLU A 119 -17.68 0.32 20.82
C GLU A 119 -18.03 0.74 19.38
N LYS A 120 -18.84 1.79 19.19
CA LYS A 120 -19.16 2.30 17.85
C LYS A 120 -17.95 2.93 17.21
N TYR A 121 -17.16 3.66 18.00
CA TYR A 121 -15.90 4.23 17.55
C TYR A 121 -14.85 3.13 17.32
N HIS A 122 -14.78 2.11 18.16
CA HIS A 122 -13.90 0.96 17.98
C HIS A 122 -14.15 0.22 16.65
N GLU A 123 -15.42 0.07 16.26
CA GLU A 123 -15.77 -0.50 14.95
C GLU A 123 -15.24 0.37 13.80
N LEU A 124 -15.55 1.66 13.81
CA LEU A 124 -15.06 2.62 12.80
C LEU A 124 -13.52 2.58 12.72
N LEU A 125 -12.84 2.66 13.86
CA LEU A 125 -11.40 2.62 13.95
C LEU A 125 -10.83 1.32 13.38
N THR A 126 -11.44 0.18 13.69
CA THR A 126 -11.04 -1.13 13.16
C THR A 126 -11.17 -1.18 11.64
N ARG A 127 -12.30 -0.73 11.07
CA ARG A 127 -12.50 -0.71 9.60
C ARG A 127 -11.56 0.27 8.90
N TRP A 128 -11.31 1.43 9.50
CA TRP A 128 -10.38 2.41 8.97
C TRP A 128 -8.94 1.89 9.01
N TYR A 129 -8.54 1.19 10.08
CA TYR A 129 -7.23 0.57 10.20
C TYR A 129 -7.01 -0.55 9.17
N GLN A 130 -8.05 -1.36 8.92
CA GLN A 130 -8.03 -2.36 7.85
C GLN A 130 -7.79 -1.76 6.48
N TRP A 131 -8.51 -0.68 6.14
CA TRP A 131 -8.30 0.04 4.89
C TRP A 131 -6.92 0.70 4.84
N GLY A 132 -6.50 1.35 5.92
CA GLY A 132 -5.21 2.04 6.01
C GLY A 132 -4.01 1.13 5.75
N ALA A 133 -4.11 -0.17 6.06
CA ALA A 133 -3.07 -1.15 5.74
C ALA A 133 -2.82 -1.29 4.23
N PHE A 134 -3.77 -0.86 3.39
CA PHE A 134 -3.69 -0.83 1.93
C PHE A 134 -3.57 0.59 1.35
N ASN A 135 -3.28 1.59 2.17
CA ASN A 135 -2.88 2.91 1.68
C ASN A 135 -1.38 2.90 1.30
N PRO A 136 -0.91 3.82 0.44
CA PRO A 136 0.52 3.93 0.13
C PRO A 136 1.36 4.06 1.39
N ILE A 137 0.93 4.89 2.34
CA ILE A 137 1.53 5.02 3.67
C ILE A 137 0.51 4.66 4.75
N PHE A 138 0.90 3.77 5.66
CA PHE A 138 0.06 3.27 6.74
C PHE A 138 0.39 4.02 8.03
N ARG A 139 -0.50 4.93 8.45
CA ARG A 139 -0.26 5.85 9.57
C ARG A 139 -1.52 6.07 10.39
N MET A 140 -1.38 6.02 11.72
CA MET A 140 -2.42 6.40 12.66
C MET A 140 -1.96 7.65 13.42
N HIS A 141 -2.84 8.62 13.56
CA HIS A 141 -2.59 9.88 14.24
C HIS A 141 -3.92 10.46 14.73
N GLY A 142 -3.86 11.38 15.70
CA GLY A 142 -5.04 12.05 16.21
C GLY A 142 -4.70 13.16 17.21
N TYR A 143 -5.71 13.98 17.51
CA TYR A 143 -5.59 15.11 18.43
C TYR A 143 -5.83 14.70 19.89
N GLN A 144 -5.02 15.25 20.81
CA GLN A 144 -5.15 15.21 22.29
C GLN A 144 -5.24 13.83 22.97
N THR A 145 -5.19 12.75 22.21
CA THR A 145 -5.44 11.39 22.71
C THR A 145 -4.45 10.41 22.12
N GLU A 146 -4.17 9.36 22.88
CA GLU A 146 -3.27 8.30 22.52
C GLU A 146 -3.87 7.48 21.38
N THR A 147 -3.03 6.97 20.49
CA THR A 147 -3.45 6.29 19.25
C THR A 147 -2.99 4.84 19.20
N GLU A 148 -2.26 4.40 20.21
CA GLU A 148 -1.60 3.11 20.22
C GLU A 148 -2.63 1.98 20.39
N PRO A 149 -2.52 0.87 19.63
CA PRO A 149 -3.52 -0.20 19.61
C PRO A 149 -3.93 -0.75 20.98
N TRP A 150 -2.99 -0.84 21.93
CA TRP A 150 -3.22 -1.37 23.28
C TRP A 150 -4.12 -0.48 24.17
N LYS A 151 -4.51 0.71 23.71
CA LYS A 151 -5.42 1.61 24.42
C LYS A 151 -6.89 1.24 24.29
N TYR A 152 -7.25 0.41 23.30
CA TYR A 152 -8.65 0.15 22.92
C TYR A 152 -9.17 -1.22 23.41
N GLY A 153 -8.40 -1.91 24.25
CA GLY A 153 -8.70 -3.26 24.72
C GLY A 153 -8.32 -4.35 23.71
N GLN A 154 -8.32 -5.60 24.20
CA GLN A 154 -7.73 -6.75 23.50
C GLN A 154 -8.33 -6.99 22.12
N THR A 155 -9.65 -6.89 21.96
CA THR A 155 -10.32 -7.17 20.68
C THR A 155 -9.87 -6.22 19.57
N VAL A 156 -9.79 -4.91 19.86
CA VAL A 156 -9.36 -3.92 18.88
C VAL A 156 -7.85 -4.08 18.60
N GLU A 157 -7.07 -4.31 19.64
CA GLU A 157 -5.63 -4.55 19.52
C GLU A 157 -5.32 -5.76 18.63
N ASP A 158 -6.04 -6.87 18.79
CA ASP A 158 -5.86 -8.08 17.99
C ASP A 158 -6.22 -7.87 16.52
N ASN A 159 -7.30 -7.14 16.26
CA ASN A 159 -7.73 -6.80 14.89
C ASN A 159 -6.70 -5.88 14.21
N MET A 160 -6.18 -4.88 14.92
CA MET A 160 -5.11 -4.02 14.42
C MET A 160 -3.83 -4.81 14.18
N ARG A 161 -3.41 -5.66 15.14
CA ARG A 161 -2.19 -6.46 15.03
C ARG A 161 -2.25 -7.40 13.82
N ARG A 162 -3.41 -7.98 13.51
CA ARG A 162 -3.60 -8.82 12.31
C ARG A 162 -3.29 -8.03 11.03
N MET A 163 -3.80 -6.81 10.91
CA MET A 163 -3.57 -5.96 9.73
C MET A 163 -2.15 -5.40 9.66
N LEU A 164 -1.55 -5.07 10.82
CA LEU A 164 -0.16 -4.66 10.91
C LEU A 164 0.79 -5.78 10.48
N ASN A 165 0.55 -7.01 10.96
CA ASN A 165 1.31 -8.18 10.52
C ASN A 165 1.14 -8.41 9.02
N LEU A 166 -0.08 -8.32 8.49
CA LEU A 166 -0.32 -8.40 7.05
C LEU A 166 0.50 -7.38 6.26
N ARG A 167 0.52 -6.11 6.70
CA ARG A 167 1.32 -5.04 6.07
C ARG A 167 2.80 -5.40 6.01
N TYR A 168 3.39 -5.86 7.12
CA TYR A 168 4.80 -6.23 7.17
C TYR A 168 5.11 -7.47 6.35
N ARG A 169 4.22 -8.45 6.34
CA ARG A 169 4.37 -9.64 5.50
C ARG A 169 4.28 -9.31 4.01
N LEU A 170 3.53 -8.29 3.63
CA LEU A 170 3.49 -7.79 2.26
C LEU A 170 4.61 -6.79 1.94
N LEU A 171 5.56 -6.53 2.85
CA LEU A 171 6.62 -5.55 2.61
C LEU A 171 7.42 -5.80 1.31
N PRO A 172 7.78 -7.04 0.92
CA PRO A 172 8.44 -7.29 -0.37
C PRO A 172 7.58 -6.89 -1.58
N TYR A 173 6.27 -7.10 -1.50
CA TYR A 173 5.32 -6.65 -2.53
C TYR A 173 5.24 -5.13 -2.56
N ILE A 174 4.99 -4.51 -1.41
CA ILE A 174 4.79 -3.06 -1.26
C ILE A 174 6.04 -2.28 -1.68
N TYR A 175 7.23 -2.73 -1.27
CA TYR A 175 8.48 -2.06 -1.62
C TYR A 175 8.82 -2.22 -3.10
N SER A 176 8.41 -3.32 -3.72
CA SER A 176 8.51 -3.48 -5.18
C SER A 176 7.52 -2.59 -5.93
N GLU A 177 6.31 -2.39 -5.41
CA GLU A 177 5.37 -1.40 -5.96
C GLU A 177 5.91 0.03 -5.80
N ALA A 178 6.65 0.33 -4.72
CA ALA A 178 7.33 1.62 -4.53
C ALA A 178 8.39 1.85 -5.60
N TRP A 179 9.12 0.80 -5.98
CA TRP A 179 10.02 0.86 -7.12
C TRP A 179 9.28 1.07 -8.44
N GLN A 180 8.11 0.47 -8.65
CA GLN A 180 7.31 0.73 -9.86
C GLN A 180 6.88 2.19 -9.97
N VAL A 181 6.56 2.85 -8.84
CA VAL A 181 6.31 4.29 -8.79
C VAL A 181 7.52 5.05 -9.33
N THR A 182 8.70 4.82 -8.75
CA THR A 182 9.93 5.54 -9.11
C THR A 182 10.40 5.24 -10.53
N LYS A 183 10.36 3.97 -10.96
CA LYS A 183 10.94 3.53 -12.23
C LYS A 183 10.01 3.71 -13.42
N ASN A 184 8.70 3.52 -13.22
CA ASN A 184 7.72 3.40 -14.29
C ASN A 184 6.53 4.37 -14.13
N GLY A 185 6.57 5.30 -13.17
CA GLY A 185 5.46 6.23 -12.92
C GLY A 185 4.18 5.53 -12.50
N SER A 186 4.29 4.37 -11.84
CA SER A 186 3.12 3.62 -11.35
C SER A 186 2.45 4.33 -10.16
N THR A 187 1.34 3.76 -9.71
CA THR A 187 0.55 4.20 -8.56
C THR A 187 0.21 2.98 -7.72
N MET A 188 0.35 3.08 -6.38
CA MET A 188 0.03 1.99 -5.45
C MET A 188 -1.47 1.85 -5.18
N MET A 189 -2.15 2.93 -4.79
CA MET A 189 -3.60 2.94 -4.54
C MET A 189 -4.30 3.43 -5.82
N ARG A 190 -4.96 2.51 -6.53
CA ARG A 190 -5.35 2.70 -7.93
C ARG A 190 -6.86 2.61 -8.07
N SER A 191 -7.49 3.68 -8.54
CA SER A 191 -8.89 3.61 -8.96
C SER A 191 -9.06 2.53 -10.02
N LEU A 192 -10.19 1.81 -10.01
CA LEU A 192 -10.42 0.70 -10.93
C LEU A 192 -10.32 1.09 -12.41
N VAL A 193 -10.57 2.36 -12.75
CA VAL A 193 -10.38 2.89 -14.10
C VAL A 193 -8.94 2.69 -14.62
N MET A 194 -7.93 2.63 -13.75
CA MET A 194 -6.52 2.46 -14.17
C MET A 194 -6.23 1.07 -14.74
N ASP A 195 -6.96 0.05 -14.30
CA ASP A 195 -6.72 -1.35 -14.67
C ASP A 195 -7.90 -1.98 -15.44
N PHE A 196 -9.06 -1.31 -15.42
CA PHE A 196 -10.34 -1.80 -15.96
C PHE A 196 -11.14 -0.69 -16.68
N ASN A 197 -10.48 0.22 -17.40
CA ASN A 197 -11.11 1.37 -18.07
C ASN A 197 -12.27 1.05 -19.03
N GLY A 198 -12.32 -0.18 -19.58
CA GLY A 198 -13.40 -0.65 -20.45
C GLY A 198 -14.61 -1.25 -19.72
N ASP A 199 -14.54 -1.39 -18.39
CA ASP A 199 -15.58 -2.03 -17.57
C ASP A 199 -16.42 -0.96 -16.85
N THR A 200 -17.56 -0.59 -17.43
CA THR A 200 -18.40 0.50 -16.92
C THR A 200 -18.92 0.28 -15.50
N GLU A 201 -19.04 -0.97 -15.04
CA GLU A 201 -19.46 -1.25 -13.66
C GLU A 201 -18.29 -1.04 -12.69
N ALA A 202 -17.06 -1.36 -13.09
CA ALA A 202 -15.87 -1.04 -12.30
C ALA A 202 -15.70 0.47 -12.08
N LEU A 203 -15.98 1.29 -13.10
CA LEU A 203 -15.88 2.75 -13.02
C LEU A 203 -16.87 3.39 -12.02
N LYS A 204 -17.97 2.70 -11.71
CA LYS A 204 -18.99 3.21 -10.77
C LYS A 204 -18.60 2.98 -9.31
N GLN A 205 -17.60 2.14 -9.02
CA GLN A 205 -17.29 1.74 -7.64
C GLN A 205 -16.48 2.82 -6.92
N PRO A 206 -17.03 3.51 -5.91
CA PRO A 206 -16.33 4.61 -5.24
C PRO A 206 -15.44 4.11 -4.09
N TYR A 207 -15.69 2.89 -3.60
CA TYR A 207 -15.07 2.30 -2.41
C TYR A 207 -14.39 0.96 -2.71
N GLU A 208 -13.92 0.80 -3.94
CA GLU A 208 -13.15 -0.36 -4.40
C GLU A 208 -11.95 0.14 -5.20
N PHE A 209 -10.80 -0.49 -5.01
CA PHE A 209 -9.58 -0.06 -5.65
C PHE A 209 -8.57 -1.20 -5.74
N MET A 210 -7.62 -1.06 -6.65
CA MET A 210 -6.47 -1.95 -6.71
C MET A 210 -5.34 -1.42 -5.82
N PHE A 211 -4.75 -2.28 -4.98
CA PHE A 211 -3.51 -2.01 -4.26
C PHE A 211 -2.34 -2.71 -4.94
N GLY A 212 -1.51 -1.94 -5.64
CA GLY A 212 -0.66 -2.41 -6.73
C GLY A 212 -1.52 -3.12 -7.79
N LYS A 213 -0.95 -4.09 -8.50
CA LYS A 213 -1.69 -4.81 -9.58
C LYS A 213 -2.37 -6.10 -9.14
N ALA A 214 -2.17 -6.53 -7.90
CA ALA A 214 -2.62 -7.85 -7.43
C ALA A 214 -3.90 -7.82 -6.59
N PHE A 215 -4.06 -6.84 -5.70
CA PHE A 215 -5.11 -6.86 -4.68
C PHE A 215 -6.26 -5.93 -5.04
N LEU A 216 -7.48 -6.43 -5.17
CA LEU A 216 -8.71 -5.64 -5.11
C LEU A 216 -9.14 -5.51 -3.66
N VAL A 217 -9.17 -4.28 -3.15
CA VAL A 217 -9.48 -3.93 -1.77
C VAL A 217 -10.89 -3.34 -1.72
N ALA A 218 -11.73 -3.85 -0.82
CA ALA A 218 -13.10 -3.41 -0.65
C ALA A 218 -13.40 -3.09 0.84
N PRO A 219 -13.09 -1.86 1.31
CA PRO A 219 -13.32 -1.44 2.71
C PRO A 219 -14.78 -1.49 3.15
N VAL A 220 -15.07 -1.97 4.35
CA VAL A 220 -16.43 -1.89 4.90
C VAL A 220 -16.71 -0.46 5.34
N VAL A 221 -17.69 0.20 4.72
CA VAL A 221 -17.98 1.64 4.91
C VAL A 221 -19.28 1.93 5.64
N GLU A 222 -19.93 0.90 6.19
CA GLU A 222 -21.19 0.98 6.91
C GLU A 222 -21.05 0.36 8.31
N ALA A 223 -21.64 1.00 9.32
CA ALA A 223 -21.63 0.52 10.70
C ALA A 223 -22.48 -0.75 10.85
N GLY A 224 -22.00 -1.71 11.64
CA GLY A 224 -22.65 -2.99 11.90
C GLY A 224 -22.60 -4.00 10.75
N ALA A 225 -22.03 -3.63 9.59
CA ALA A 225 -22.04 -4.48 8.41
C ALA A 225 -21.15 -5.73 8.60
N GLN A 226 -21.76 -6.90 8.38
CA GLN A 226 -21.09 -8.21 8.38
C GLN A 226 -20.82 -8.75 6.96
N HIS A 227 -21.38 -8.09 5.96
CA HIS A 227 -21.18 -8.36 4.54
C HIS A 227 -21.18 -7.03 3.78
N ARG A 228 -20.59 -7.00 2.60
CA ARG A 228 -20.80 -5.92 1.62
C ARG A 228 -20.90 -6.46 0.21
N GLU A 229 -21.63 -5.75 -0.63
CA GLU A 229 -21.57 -5.97 -2.06
C GLU A 229 -20.17 -5.57 -2.57
N VAL A 230 -19.59 -6.42 -3.40
CA VAL A 230 -18.29 -6.21 -4.04
C VAL A 230 -18.40 -6.53 -5.51
N TYR A 231 -18.09 -5.56 -6.37
CA TYR A 231 -18.00 -5.82 -7.80
C TYR A 231 -16.62 -6.41 -8.13
N LEU A 232 -16.61 -7.55 -8.81
CA LEU A 232 -15.39 -8.17 -9.31
C LEU A 232 -15.25 -7.85 -10.81
N PRO A 233 -14.28 -7.03 -11.25
CA PRO A 233 -14.13 -6.66 -12.65
C PRO A 233 -14.02 -7.85 -13.61
N GLY A 234 -14.64 -7.73 -14.79
CA GLY A 234 -14.92 -8.86 -15.69
C GLY A 234 -13.78 -9.38 -16.56
N SER A 235 -12.65 -8.67 -16.63
CA SER A 235 -11.53 -9.06 -17.50
C SER A 235 -10.70 -10.23 -16.98
N THR A 236 -11.00 -10.74 -15.78
CA THR A 236 -10.21 -11.75 -15.09
C THR A 236 -11.02 -12.48 -14.02
N ASP A 237 -10.49 -13.59 -13.54
CA ASP A 237 -11.01 -14.24 -12.34
C ASP A 237 -10.31 -13.69 -11.10
N TRP A 238 -10.94 -13.91 -9.95
CA TRP A 238 -10.49 -13.41 -8.67
C TRP A 238 -10.36 -14.56 -7.68
N TYR A 239 -9.49 -14.40 -6.69
CA TYR A 239 -9.37 -15.32 -5.56
C TYR A 239 -9.67 -14.58 -4.28
N ASP A 240 -10.63 -15.05 -3.50
CA ASP A 240 -10.82 -14.54 -2.14
C ASP A 240 -9.55 -14.83 -1.33
N PHE A 241 -8.94 -13.78 -0.79
CA PHE A 241 -7.67 -13.88 -0.10
C PHE A 241 -7.76 -14.68 1.21
N TRP A 242 -8.91 -14.70 1.86
CA TRP A 242 -9.12 -15.32 3.16
C TRP A 242 -9.57 -16.78 3.05
N THR A 243 -10.25 -17.15 1.96
CA THR A 243 -10.77 -18.51 1.77
C THR A 243 -9.99 -19.31 0.74
N GLY A 244 -9.30 -18.64 -0.19
CA GLY A 244 -8.64 -19.23 -1.35
C GLY A 244 -9.60 -19.63 -2.47
N GLU A 245 -10.89 -19.27 -2.36
CA GLU A 245 -11.90 -19.58 -3.36
C GLU A 245 -11.68 -18.77 -4.65
N ARG A 246 -11.75 -19.45 -5.81
CA ARG A 246 -11.74 -18.80 -7.12
C ARG A 246 -13.16 -18.40 -7.51
N ILE A 247 -13.31 -17.13 -7.88
CA ILE A 247 -14.58 -16.49 -8.22
C ILE A 247 -14.44 -15.89 -9.61
N LYS A 248 -15.43 -16.11 -10.48
CA LYS A 248 -15.45 -15.48 -11.81
C LYS A 248 -15.64 -13.97 -11.68
N GLY A 249 -14.94 -13.19 -12.49
CA GLY A 249 -15.23 -11.75 -12.62
C GLY A 249 -16.53 -11.46 -13.36
N GLY A 250 -16.88 -10.18 -13.45
CA GLY A 250 -18.01 -9.64 -14.20
C GLY A 250 -19.31 -9.68 -13.42
N GLN A 251 -19.24 -9.79 -12.09
CA GLN A 251 -20.39 -9.92 -11.21
C GLN A 251 -20.17 -9.18 -9.89
N THR A 252 -21.28 -8.78 -9.27
CA THR A 252 -21.29 -8.33 -7.89
C THR A 252 -21.57 -9.52 -6.98
N ILE A 253 -20.74 -9.69 -5.95
CA ILE A 253 -20.90 -10.73 -4.93
C ILE A 253 -21.24 -10.10 -3.59
N LYS A 254 -21.98 -10.85 -2.76
CA LYS A 254 -22.13 -10.55 -1.35
C LYS A 254 -20.92 -11.13 -0.59
N ALA A 255 -19.90 -10.31 -0.37
CA ALA A 255 -18.67 -10.72 0.30
C ALA A 255 -18.83 -10.71 1.82
N ASP A 256 -18.33 -11.76 2.49
CA ASP A 256 -18.23 -11.80 3.94
C ASP A 256 -17.25 -10.73 4.45
N ALA A 257 -17.68 -10.00 5.47
CA ALA A 257 -16.95 -8.90 6.04
C ALA A 257 -17.08 -8.87 7.57
N PRO A 258 -16.71 -9.95 8.29
CA PRO A 258 -16.71 -9.93 9.74
C PRO A 258 -15.74 -8.87 10.27
N LEU A 259 -15.89 -8.43 11.52
CA LEU A 259 -15.17 -7.27 12.05
C LEU A 259 -13.65 -7.39 11.93
N GLU A 260 -13.10 -8.60 12.02
CA GLU A 260 -11.67 -8.88 11.99
C GLU A 260 -11.06 -8.98 10.58
N ARG A 261 -11.86 -8.83 9.51
CA ARG A 261 -11.39 -8.91 8.11
C ARG A 261 -12.01 -7.85 7.21
N ILE A 262 -11.24 -7.44 6.20
CA ILE A 262 -11.68 -6.62 5.08
C ILE A 262 -11.82 -7.50 3.84
N PRO A 263 -12.91 -7.41 3.06
CA PRO A 263 -13.01 -8.07 1.77
C PRO A 263 -11.81 -7.73 0.87
N LEU A 264 -11.10 -8.78 0.45
CA LEU A 264 -9.83 -8.67 -0.25
C LEU A 264 -9.71 -9.79 -1.26
N PHE A 265 -9.48 -9.43 -2.53
CA PHE A 265 -9.44 -10.38 -3.63
C PHE A 265 -8.15 -10.26 -4.42
N ILE A 266 -7.62 -11.38 -4.88
CA ILE A 266 -6.40 -11.45 -5.66
C ILE A 266 -6.75 -11.69 -7.12
N LYS A 267 -6.24 -10.82 -8.01
CA LYS A 267 -6.39 -10.97 -9.44
C LYS A 267 -5.71 -12.24 -9.94
N ALA A 268 -6.39 -13.05 -10.76
CA ALA A 268 -5.78 -14.21 -11.40
C ALA A 268 -4.53 -13.83 -12.22
N GLY A 269 -3.51 -14.69 -12.18
CA GLY A 269 -2.19 -14.44 -12.75
C GLY A 269 -1.22 -13.70 -11.81
N SER A 270 -1.68 -13.24 -10.64
CA SER A 270 -0.81 -12.52 -9.70
C SER A 270 0.30 -13.40 -9.13
N ILE A 271 1.49 -12.81 -9.00
CA ILE A 271 2.64 -13.38 -8.30
C ILE A 271 2.93 -12.46 -7.12
N ILE A 272 2.81 -12.96 -5.89
CA ILE A 272 2.90 -12.15 -4.68
C ILE A 272 4.05 -12.66 -3.81
N PRO A 273 5.13 -11.87 -3.64
CA PRO A 273 6.16 -12.17 -2.67
C PRO A 273 5.70 -11.76 -1.26
N ILE A 274 5.87 -12.67 -0.31
CA ILE A 274 5.50 -12.51 1.08
C ILE A 274 6.75 -12.74 1.94
N GLY A 275 7.02 -11.77 2.81
CA GLY A 275 8.14 -11.79 3.74
C GLY A 275 7.85 -12.57 5.03
N PRO A 276 8.89 -12.81 5.84
CA PRO A 276 8.72 -13.32 7.19
C PRO A 276 8.05 -12.27 8.09
N ASN A 277 7.70 -12.70 9.30
CA ASN A 277 7.30 -11.76 10.35
C ASN A 277 8.53 -10.95 10.78
N VAL A 278 8.42 -9.64 10.67
CA VAL A 278 9.41 -8.66 11.12
C VAL A 278 8.69 -7.53 11.87
N GLN A 279 9.41 -6.86 12.76
CA GLN A 279 8.90 -5.76 13.59
C GLN A 279 9.15 -4.38 12.97
N TYR A 280 10.12 -4.27 12.06
CA TYR A 280 10.44 -3.04 11.33
C TYR A 280 11.05 -3.38 9.96
N SER A 281 10.98 -2.43 9.01
CA SER A 281 11.28 -2.68 7.60
C SER A 281 12.74 -3.06 7.30
N GLY A 282 13.67 -2.61 8.13
CA GLY A 282 15.10 -2.92 8.03
C GLY A 282 15.56 -4.11 8.87
N GLU A 283 14.64 -4.87 9.49
CA GLU A 283 15.02 -6.00 10.33
C GLU A 283 15.73 -7.05 9.50
N LYS A 284 16.98 -7.37 9.87
CA LYS A 284 17.75 -8.41 9.20
C LYS A 284 17.15 -9.78 9.53
N HIS A 285 16.69 -10.48 8.51
CA HIS A 285 16.23 -11.85 8.63
C HIS A 285 16.92 -12.75 7.60
N SER A 286 17.15 -14.01 7.96
CA SER A 286 17.55 -15.06 7.02
C SER A 286 16.34 -15.85 6.48
N GLY A 287 15.12 -15.42 6.84
CA GLY A 287 13.87 -16.05 6.44
C GLY A 287 13.69 -16.09 4.92
N ALA A 288 13.13 -17.19 4.42
CA ALA A 288 12.77 -17.35 3.02
C ALA A 288 11.66 -16.37 2.63
N LEU A 289 11.68 -15.90 1.38
CA LEU A 289 10.52 -15.24 0.79
C LEU A 289 9.56 -16.31 0.25
N GLU A 290 8.30 -16.23 0.64
CA GLU A 290 7.26 -17.05 0.05
C GLU A 290 6.79 -16.39 -1.24
N ILE A 291 6.75 -17.13 -2.34
CA ILE A 291 6.26 -16.63 -3.63
C ILE A 291 4.96 -17.36 -3.93
N ARG A 292 3.84 -16.65 -3.82
CA ARG A 292 2.51 -17.18 -4.14
C ARG A 292 2.17 -16.90 -5.59
N VAL A 293 1.77 -17.94 -6.30
CA VAL A 293 1.24 -17.85 -7.66
C VAL A 293 -0.26 -18.11 -7.62
N TYR A 294 -1.04 -17.15 -8.12
CA TYR A 294 -2.48 -17.29 -8.33
C TYR A 294 -2.71 -17.57 -9.82
N GLU A 295 -3.17 -18.77 -10.14
CA GLU A 295 -3.39 -19.24 -11.50
C GLU A 295 -4.55 -18.54 -12.22
N GLY A 296 -4.85 -18.97 -13.45
CA GLY A 296 -6.01 -18.53 -14.23
C GLY A 296 -5.70 -17.49 -15.29
N ALA A 297 -4.52 -16.89 -15.24
CA ALA A 297 -3.96 -16.04 -16.29
C ALA A 297 -2.43 -16.06 -16.23
N ASN A 298 -1.77 -15.64 -17.31
CA ASN A 298 -0.33 -15.34 -17.23
C ASN A 298 -0.11 -14.11 -16.34
N GLY A 299 1.08 -13.99 -15.77
CA GLY A 299 1.43 -12.79 -15.03
C GLY A 299 2.91 -12.61 -14.83
N SER A 300 3.29 -11.42 -14.39
CA SER A 300 4.66 -11.08 -14.07
C SER A 300 4.73 -10.15 -12.89
N PHE A 301 5.84 -10.24 -12.15
CA PHE A 301 6.13 -9.39 -11.02
C PHE A 301 7.63 -9.13 -10.96
N THR A 302 8.04 -7.89 -10.67
CA THR A 302 9.46 -7.56 -10.48
C THR A 302 9.72 -7.36 -8.99
N LEU A 303 10.44 -8.30 -8.40
CA LEU A 303 10.92 -8.16 -7.03
C LEU A 303 12.11 -7.21 -7.01
N TYR A 304 11.96 -6.10 -6.28
CA TYR A 304 12.97 -5.05 -6.15
C TYR A 304 13.52 -4.99 -4.73
N GLU A 305 14.85 -4.84 -4.61
CA GLU A 305 15.56 -4.63 -3.35
C GLU A 305 16.74 -3.69 -3.56
N ASP A 306 17.05 -2.91 -2.53
CA ASP A 306 18.21 -2.01 -2.47
C ASP A 306 18.67 -1.82 -1.02
N GLU A 307 19.46 -0.77 -0.75
CA GLU A 307 20.00 -0.44 0.58
C GLU A 307 18.98 0.21 1.54
N ASN A 308 17.71 0.34 1.15
CA ASN A 308 16.61 0.98 1.87
C ASN A 308 16.72 2.51 2.04
N ASP A 309 17.68 3.00 2.84
CA ASP A 309 17.75 4.42 3.24
C ASP A 309 18.98 5.13 2.65
N SER A 310 19.07 5.11 1.32
CA SER A 310 20.07 5.87 0.57
C SER A 310 19.56 6.20 -0.84
N TYR A 311 20.20 7.17 -1.50
CA TYR A 311 19.92 7.49 -2.91
C TYR A 311 20.81 6.72 -3.90
N ASN A 312 21.54 5.71 -3.46
CA ASN A 312 22.44 4.95 -4.33
C ASN A 312 21.70 4.13 -5.41
N TYR A 313 20.39 3.89 -5.26
CA TYR A 313 19.58 3.32 -6.33
C TYR A 313 19.61 4.19 -7.60
N GLU A 314 19.77 5.52 -7.47
CA GLU A 314 19.92 6.46 -8.60
C GLU A 314 21.21 6.17 -9.39
N LYS A 315 22.21 5.57 -8.73
CA LYS A 315 23.50 5.16 -9.31
C LYS A 315 23.49 3.70 -9.80
N GLY A 316 22.34 3.04 -9.79
CA GLY A 316 22.21 1.64 -10.18
C GLY A 316 22.49 0.62 -9.09
N LEU A 317 22.66 1.05 -7.83
CA LEU A 317 22.87 0.14 -6.69
C LEU A 317 21.53 -0.36 -6.15
N TYR A 318 20.94 -1.30 -6.88
CA TYR A 318 19.76 -2.05 -6.51
C TYR A 318 19.79 -3.40 -7.24
N SER A 319 18.88 -4.30 -6.90
CA SER A 319 18.68 -5.54 -7.64
C SER A 319 17.22 -5.73 -8.01
N VAL A 320 16.99 -6.34 -9.16
CA VAL A 320 15.67 -6.80 -9.59
C VAL A 320 15.68 -8.27 -9.98
N ILE A 321 14.62 -8.98 -9.62
CA ILE A 321 14.35 -10.36 -10.02
C ILE A 321 12.98 -10.40 -10.67
N GLU A 322 12.94 -10.67 -11.98
CA GLU A 322 11.70 -10.83 -12.71
C GLU A 322 11.11 -12.23 -12.45
N LEU A 323 9.88 -12.26 -11.97
CA LEU A 323 9.08 -13.47 -11.78
C LEU A 323 8.04 -13.51 -12.90
N SER A 324 7.96 -14.60 -13.65
CA SER A 324 7.01 -14.75 -14.76
C SER A 324 6.26 -16.07 -14.66
N TRP A 325 4.94 -15.99 -14.60
CA TRP A 325 4.05 -17.14 -14.58
C TRP A 325 3.46 -17.38 -15.98
N ASN A 326 3.63 -18.60 -16.47
CA ASN A 326 2.94 -19.10 -17.64
C ASN A 326 1.86 -20.09 -17.21
N ASP A 327 0.60 -19.70 -17.32
CA ASP A 327 -0.52 -20.48 -16.81
C ASP A 327 -0.75 -21.76 -17.63
N ALA A 328 -0.67 -21.65 -18.96
CA ALA A 328 -0.85 -22.80 -19.85
C ALA A 328 0.18 -23.92 -19.60
N LYS A 329 1.43 -23.55 -19.30
CA LYS A 329 2.52 -24.48 -19.00
C LYS A 329 2.66 -24.80 -17.51
N LYS A 330 1.85 -24.17 -16.65
CA LYS A 330 1.92 -24.26 -15.18
C LYS A 330 3.35 -24.10 -14.64
N THR A 331 4.04 -23.09 -15.17
CA THR A 331 5.48 -22.89 -14.95
C THR A 331 5.77 -21.47 -14.47
N LEU A 332 6.43 -21.38 -13.31
CA LEU A 332 7.02 -20.14 -12.81
C LEU A 332 8.47 -20.05 -13.25
N THR A 333 8.85 -18.94 -13.87
CA THR A 333 10.24 -18.59 -14.15
C THR A 333 10.70 -17.55 -13.15
N ILE A 334 11.79 -17.84 -12.43
CA ILE A 334 12.55 -16.87 -11.64
C ILE A 334 13.71 -16.43 -12.54
N GLY A 335 13.68 -15.19 -13.01
CA GLY A 335 14.67 -14.64 -13.93
C GLY A 335 16.08 -14.56 -13.34
N THR A 336 17.07 -14.29 -14.19
CA THR A 336 18.42 -13.93 -13.72
C THR A 336 18.36 -12.59 -13.00
N ARG A 337 18.98 -12.50 -11.82
CA ARG A 337 19.03 -11.27 -11.02
C ARG A 337 19.83 -10.23 -11.80
N LYS A 338 19.27 -9.02 -11.93
CA LYS A 338 19.95 -7.88 -12.56
C LYS A 338 20.30 -6.87 -11.47
N GLY A 339 21.52 -6.36 -11.51
CA GLY A 339 22.03 -5.42 -10.51
C GLY A 339 22.48 -6.08 -9.21
N SER A 340 23.05 -5.26 -8.34
CA SER A 340 23.57 -5.62 -7.02
C SER A 340 23.72 -4.37 -6.17
N PHE A 341 23.73 -4.53 -4.85
CA PHE A 341 23.96 -3.43 -3.92
C PHE A 341 24.71 -3.93 -2.67
N PRO A 342 25.41 -3.04 -1.94
CA PRO A 342 26.06 -3.38 -0.67
C PRO A 342 25.10 -4.03 0.33
N GLY A 343 25.50 -5.16 0.92
CA GLY A 343 24.65 -5.90 1.87
C GLY A 343 23.59 -6.80 1.25
N MET A 344 23.48 -6.86 -0.09
CA MET A 344 22.59 -7.80 -0.78
C MET A 344 22.94 -9.25 -0.45
N MET A 345 21.93 -10.07 -0.17
CA MET A 345 22.12 -11.52 0.03
C MET A 345 22.59 -12.20 -1.26
N PRO A 346 23.75 -12.88 -1.27
CA PRO A 346 24.25 -13.55 -2.48
C PRO A 346 23.33 -14.72 -2.89
N GLU A 347 22.80 -15.43 -1.91
CA GLU A 347 21.88 -16.56 -2.04
C GLU A 347 20.57 -16.27 -1.30
N ARG A 348 19.46 -16.65 -1.92
CA ARG A 348 18.09 -16.48 -1.40
C ARG A 348 17.37 -17.81 -1.36
N ARG A 349 16.55 -18.00 -0.34
CA ARG A 349 15.60 -19.10 -0.28
C ARG A 349 14.22 -18.61 -0.68
N PHE A 350 13.62 -19.27 -1.66
CA PHE A 350 12.22 -19.05 -2.04
C PHE A 350 11.39 -20.27 -1.68
N ASN A 351 10.25 -20.03 -1.04
CA ASN A 351 9.21 -21.03 -0.81
C ASN A 351 8.12 -20.79 -1.86
N ILE A 352 8.12 -21.55 -2.95
CA ILE A 352 7.18 -21.33 -4.05
C ILE A 352 5.88 -22.09 -3.78
N VAL A 353 4.76 -21.38 -3.78
CA VAL A 353 3.44 -21.94 -3.46
C VAL A 353 2.47 -21.66 -4.60
N ASN A 354 1.79 -22.71 -5.07
CA ASN A 354 0.64 -22.57 -5.96
C ASN A 354 -0.59 -22.26 -5.10
N ALA A 355 -0.93 -20.98 -4.97
CA ALA A 355 -1.98 -20.53 -4.07
C ALA A 355 -3.36 -21.05 -4.49
N SER A 356 -3.59 -21.17 -5.80
CA SER A 356 -4.86 -21.63 -6.36
C SER A 356 -5.11 -23.12 -6.12
N ALA A 357 -4.12 -23.97 -6.42
CA ALA A 357 -4.27 -25.41 -6.24
C ALA A 357 -4.44 -25.80 -4.76
N ASN A 358 -3.78 -25.05 -3.87
CA ASN A 358 -3.71 -25.35 -2.47
C ASN A 358 -4.75 -24.61 -1.60
N LYS A 359 -5.55 -23.71 -2.20
CA LYS A 359 -6.51 -22.84 -1.50
C LYS A 359 -5.87 -22.10 -0.31
N ILE A 360 -4.70 -21.51 -0.55
CA ILE A 360 -3.93 -20.79 0.46
C ILE A 360 -4.70 -19.57 0.96
N ARG A 361 -4.61 -19.29 2.25
CA ARG A 361 -5.41 -18.28 2.96
C ARG A 361 -4.53 -17.23 3.62
N GLY A 362 -5.06 -16.01 3.71
CA GLY A 362 -4.45 -14.91 4.47
C GLY A 362 -3.00 -14.68 4.04
N THR A 363 -2.14 -14.32 4.97
CA THR A 363 -0.68 -14.42 4.72
C THR A 363 -0.06 -15.64 5.36
N ASP A 364 -0.64 -16.31 6.36
CA ASP A 364 0.02 -17.32 7.22
C ASP A 364 0.99 -18.26 6.46
N PRO A 365 2.22 -18.53 6.98
CA PRO A 365 3.24 -19.21 6.19
C PRO A 365 2.83 -20.67 5.90
N GLU A 366 2.70 -21.03 4.63
CA GLU A 366 2.28 -22.38 4.22
C GLU A 366 3.46 -23.21 3.72
N ILE A 367 4.41 -23.47 4.63
CA ILE A 367 5.71 -24.07 4.31
C ILE A 367 5.56 -25.54 3.86
N SER A 368 4.58 -26.27 4.38
CA SER A 368 4.36 -27.70 4.08
C SER A 368 3.98 -27.96 2.62
N GLN A 369 3.40 -26.97 1.95
CA GLN A 369 2.93 -27.06 0.57
C GLN A 369 3.85 -26.33 -0.42
N ALA A 370 5.00 -25.83 0.06
CA ALA A 370 5.91 -25.04 -0.74
C ALA A 370 7.00 -25.89 -1.40
N LYS A 371 7.29 -25.60 -2.66
CA LYS A 371 8.53 -26.05 -3.32
C LYS A 371 9.66 -25.11 -2.93
N VAL A 372 10.57 -25.61 -2.11
CA VAL A 372 11.73 -24.85 -1.63
C VAL A 372 12.80 -24.77 -2.71
N VAL A 373 13.30 -23.56 -2.96
CA VAL A 373 14.33 -23.30 -3.97
C VAL A 373 15.44 -22.43 -3.38
N SER A 374 16.69 -22.85 -3.57
CA SER A 374 17.87 -22.00 -3.40
C SER A 374 18.16 -21.25 -4.70
N TYR A 375 18.23 -19.93 -4.62
CA TYR A 375 18.43 -19.03 -5.73
C TYR A 375 19.71 -18.21 -5.56
N LYS A 376 20.65 -18.41 -6.49
CA LYS A 376 21.99 -17.75 -6.48
C LYS A 376 22.12 -16.68 -7.57
N GLY A 377 21.00 -16.09 -7.99
CA GLY A 377 20.98 -15.08 -9.05
C GLY A 377 20.85 -15.61 -10.49
N LYS A 378 20.90 -16.92 -10.71
CA LYS A 378 20.73 -17.54 -12.04
C LYS A 378 19.28 -17.91 -12.29
N LYS A 379 18.84 -17.80 -13.54
CA LYS A 379 17.47 -18.19 -13.96
C LYS A 379 17.11 -19.60 -13.50
N LEU A 380 15.91 -19.75 -12.96
CA LEU A 380 15.29 -21.04 -12.63
C LEU A 380 13.91 -21.14 -13.28
N VAL A 381 13.55 -22.33 -13.72
CA VAL A 381 12.25 -22.65 -14.31
C VAL A 381 11.61 -23.76 -13.48
N ILE A 382 10.44 -23.49 -12.94
CA ILE A 382 9.81 -24.31 -11.90
C ILE A 382 8.41 -24.67 -12.37
N LYS A 383 8.20 -25.94 -12.66
CA LYS A 383 6.86 -26.50 -12.86
C LYS A 383 6.17 -26.69 -11.51
N LEU A 384 4.92 -26.25 -11.39
CA LEU A 384 4.11 -26.31 -10.15
C LEU A 384 3.01 -27.37 -10.18
N VAL A 385 2.81 -28.03 -11.32
CA VAL A 385 1.89 -29.17 -11.52
C VAL A 385 2.53 -30.25 -12.39
#